data_AF-A0A957YI61-F1
#
_entry.id   AF-A0A957YI61-F1
#
_cell.length_a   1.000
_cell.length_b   1.000
_cell.length_c   1.000
_cell.angle_alpha   90.00
_cell.angle_beta   90.00
_cell.angle_gamma   90.00
#
_symmetry.space_group_name_H-M   'P 1'
#
loop_
_entity.id
_entity.type
_entity.pdbx_description
1 polymer ?
#
loop_
_entity_poly.entity_id
_entity_poly.type
_entity_poly.pdbx_seq_one_letter_code
_entity_poly.pdbx_strand_id
1 'polypeptide(L)'
;MQLYSLSICGQATLNLHSLNNEGGEGNQTQTRMVDIVGSDGHLYNVNAISGDMFKHIQAEHLHRISNGRLNLCEACKKFDANRISADPAFREFLKGSPKPTQVEAIKRLIQTCAMDDMEGNLLTEGGFSAPRKSVVEFGWVVGIPDVTRTEQYFHAKYVPDRREKPTDKDEREGNLGQAIFHRPASSGKYAAIVHTELARIGYNDISQEYVLGSEERLTRYKALLESLIYTFVEPNGAMRNTQMPHLVNFEGVVSYSTKIVPAPTVSPLNGKYQKNIESVRDALNKLHPEAVTVERFDSLAGFTQIMQRLIESSEPYQLKV
;
A
#
# COMPACT_ATOMS: atom_id res chain seq x y z
N MET A 1 8.72 11.10 -21.00
CA MET A 1 7.45 11.78 -20.64
C MET A 1 7.44 12.09 -19.16
N GLN A 2 6.85 13.19 -18.70
CA GLN A 2 6.75 13.51 -17.27
C GLN A 2 5.40 13.11 -16.70
N LEU A 3 5.37 12.44 -15.53
CA LEU A 3 4.12 12.03 -14.86
C LEU A 3 3.87 12.83 -13.58
N TYR A 4 2.74 13.53 -13.54
CA TYR A 4 2.29 14.31 -12.40
C TYR A 4 1.66 13.42 -11.31
N SER A 5 0.72 12.57 -11.72
CA SER A 5 0.06 11.59 -10.85
C SER A 5 -0.31 10.33 -11.63
N LEU A 6 -0.50 9.23 -10.92
CA LEU A 6 -0.91 7.94 -11.48
C LEU A 6 -1.90 7.25 -10.53
N SER A 7 -2.96 6.67 -11.10
CA SER A 7 -3.95 5.87 -10.38
C SER A 7 -4.04 4.47 -10.96
N ILE A 8 -4.21 3.48 -10.09
CA ILE A 8 -4.49 2.09 -10.45
C ILE A 8 -5.87 1.78 -9.89
N CYS A 9 -6.80 1.36 -10.75
CA CYS A 9 -8.13 0.89 -10.36
C CYS A 9 -8.34 -0.49 -10.98
N GLY A 10 -8.41 -1.53 -10.16
CA GLY A 10 -8.51 -2.90 -10.69
C GLY A 10 -9.25 -3.88 -9.79
N GLN A 11 -9.74 -4.95 -10.41
CA GLN A 11 -10.35 -6.08 -9.76
C GLN A 11 -9.32 -7.21 -9.62
N ALA A 12 -9.00 -7.59 -8.39
CA ALA A 12 -8.16 -8.75 -8.09
C ALA A 12 -9.03 -9.96 -7.75
N THR A 13 -8.83 -11.08 -8.44
CA THR A 13 -9.47 -12.36 -8.09
C THR A 13 -8.52 -13.17 -7.21
N LEU A 14 -8.83 -13.26 -5.92
CA LEU A 14 -8.00 -13.90 -4.90
C LEU A 14 -8.76 -15.06 -4.28
N ASN A 15 -8.11 -16.22 -4.09
CA ASN A 15 -8.70 -17.35 -3.38
C ASN A 15 -7.85 -17.80 -2.19
N LEU A 16 -8.55 -18.31 -1.17
CA LEU A 16 -8.01 -18.97 0.02
C LEU A 16 -7.01 -18.12 0.81
N HIS A 17 -7.31 -16.84 0.99
CA HIS A 17 -6.41 -15.90 1.63
C HIS A 17 -6.90 -15.45 3.02
N SER A 18 -5.97 -14.99 3.85
CA SER A 18 -6.24 -14.45 5.18
C SER A 18 -5.42 -13.19 5.41
N LEU A 19 -5.23 -12.40 4.35
CA LEU A 19 -4.20 -11.34 4.29
C LEU A 19 -4.38 -10.28 5.39
N ASN A 20 -5.61 -10.06 5.85
CA ASN A 20 -5.91 -9.13 6.94
C ASN A 20 -6.85 -9.75 7.98
N ASN A 21 -6.33 -9.96 9.18
CA ASN A 21 -7.10 -10.39 10.34
C ASN A 21 -7.34 -9.23 11.31
N GLU A 22 -8.43 -9.28 12.07
CA GLU A 22 -8.82 -8.26 13.07
C GLU A 22 -8.57 -8.68 14.50
N GLY A 23 -8.24 -9.95 14.72
CA GLY A 23 -8.01 -10.53 16.04
C GLY A 23 -8.50 -11.96 16.07
N GLY A 24 -8.77 -12.44 17.28
CA GLY A 24 -9.39 -13.74 17.49
C GLY A 24 -10.39 -13.72 18.63
N GLU A 25 -11.40 -14.56 18.53
CA GLU A 25 -12.38 -14.82 19.57
C GLU A 25 -12.29 -16.29 19.98
N GLY A 26 -11.84 -16.53 21.22
CA GLY A 26 -11.52 -17.87 21.69
C GLY A 26 -10.44 -18.53 20.82
N ASN A 27 -10.82 -19.60 20.12
CA ASN A 27 -9.94 -20.34 19.22
C ASN A 27 -10.16 -20.03 17.73
N GLN A 28 -10.94 -19.00 17.40
CA GLN A 28 -11.24 -18.61 16.03
C GLN A 28 -10.51 -17.32 15.68
N THR A 29 -9.84 -17.29 14.52
CA THR A 29 -9.32 -16.05 13.96
C THR A 29 -10.41 -15.36 13.13
N GLN A 30 -10.57 -14.05 13.31
CA GLN A 30 -11.53 -13.26 12.55
C GLN A 30 -10.81 -12.48 11.44
N THR A 31 -11.34 -12.57 10.22
CA THR A 31 -10.89 -11.73 9.10
C THR A 31 -11.62 -10.40 9.14
N ARG A 32 -11.01 -9.40 8.50
CA ARG A 32 -11.54 -8.05 8.42
C ARG A 32 -12.80 -7.98 7.54
N MET A 33 -13.87 -7.42 8.10
CA MET A 33 -15.16 -7.20 7.42
C MET A 33 -15.54 -5.72 7.51
N VAL A 34 -16.10 -5.16 6.43
CA VAL A 34 -16.50 -3.75 6.37
C VAL A 34 -17.85 -3.59 5.70
N ASP A 35 -18.55 -2.52 6.09
CA ASP A 35 -19.79 -2.11 5.44
C ASP A 35 -19.50 -1.16 4.28
N ILE A 36 -20.08 -1.45 3.11
CA ILE A 36 -20.00 -0.61 1.91
C ILE A 36 -21.38 -0.35 1.32
N VAL A 37 -21.49 0.76 0.59
CA VAL A 37 -22.65 1.04 -0.26
C VAL A 37 -22.34 0.58 -1.69
N GLY A 38 -23.13 -0.37 -2.18
CA GLY A 38 -23.02 -0.90 -3.55
C GLY A 38 -23.45 0.12 -4.60
N SER A 39 -23.18 -0.18 -5.87
CA SER A 39 -23.61 0.69 -6.99
C SER A 39 -25.13 0.78 -7.16
N ASP A 40 -25.86 -0.14 -6.54
CA ASP A 40 -27.32 -0.18 -6.44
C ASP A 40 -27.86 0.65 -5.25
N GLY A 41 -26.97 1.20 -4.41
CA GLY A 41 -27.33 1.98 -3.23
C GLY A 41 -27.60 1.16 -1.96
N HIS A 42 -27.47 -0.18 -2.01
CA HIS A 42 -27.67 -1.02 -0.83
C HIS A 42 -26.41 -1.15 0.02
N LEU A 43 -26.60 -1.41 1.32
CA LEU A 43 -25.52 -1.67 2.27
C LEU A 43 -25.13 -3.16 2.21
N TYR A 44 -23.83 -3.44 2.12
CA TYR A 44 -23.26 -4.79 2.11
C TYR A 44 -22.15 -4.91 3.14
N ASN A 45 -22.11 -6.01 3.88
CA ASN A 45 -20.98 -6.39 4.72
C ASN A 45 -20.09 -7.37 3.95
N VAL A 46 -18.84 -7.00 3.68
CA VAL A 46 -17.94 -7.74 2.79
C VAL A 46 -16.56 -7.91 3.41
N ASN A 47 -15.84 -8.95 2.99
CA ASN A 47 -14.43 -9.12 3.38
C ASN A 47 -13.58 -8.01 2.78
N ALA A 48 -12.61 -7.50 3.54
CA ALA A 48 -11.69 -6.49 3.03
C ALA A 48 -10.28 -6.66 3.60
N ILE A 49 -9.33 -6.06 2.91
CA ILE A 49 -7.94 -5.89 3.34
C ILE A 49 -7.72 -4.39 3.45
N SER A 50 -7.18 -3.92 4.58
CA SER A 50 -7.01 -2.49 4.79
C SER A 50 -6.00 -1.88 3.81
N GLY A 51 -6.18 -0.59 3.53
CA GLY A 51 -5.18 0.17 2.78
C GLY A 51 -3.82 0.15 3.49
N ASP A 52 -3.79 0.16 4.82
CA ASP A 52 -2.55 0.03 5.60
C ASP A 52 -1.82 -1.29 5.35
N MET A 53 -2.55 -2.40 5.19
CA MET A 53 -1.94 -3.68 4.87
C MET A 53 -1.29 -3.63 3.48
N PHE A 54 -2.00 -3.15 2.46
CA PHE A 54 -1.42 -3.03 1.11
C PHE A 54 -0.27 -2.02 1.04
N LYS A 55 -0.37 -0.92 1.80
CA LYS A 55 0.73 0.02 1.98
C LYS A 55 1.93 -0.63 2.65
N HIS A 56 1.72 -1.46 3.68
CA HIS A 56 2.79 -2.20 4.34
C HIS A 56 3.48 -3.19 3.39
N ILE A 57 2.70 -3.96 2.60
CA ILE A 57 3.23 -4.87 1.57
C ILE A 57 4.09 -4.09 0.56
N GLN A 58 3.57 -2.97 0.04
CA GLN A 58 4.29 -2.15 -0.91
C GLN A 58 5.56 -1.54 -0.31
N ALA A 59 5.49 -1.05 0.92
CA ALA A 59 6.65 -0.53 1.64
C ALA A 59 7.72 -1.60 1.87
N GLU A 60 7.34 -2.86 2.13
CA GLU A 60 8.27 -3.98 2.26
C GLU A 60 9.00 -4.24 0.94
N HIS A 61 8.26 -4.28 -0.18
CA HIS A 61 8.86 -4.40 -1.51
C HIS A 61 9.77 -3.21 -1.85
N LEU A 62 9.33 -1.99 -1.54
CA LEU A 62 10.12 -0.79 -1.74
C LEU A 62 11.42 -0.82 -0.92
N HIS A 63 11.37 -1.26 0.34
CA HIS A 63 12.55 -1.43 1.19
C HIS A 63 13.54 -2.44 0.61
N ARG A 64 13.05 -3.59 0.12
CA ARG A 64 13.88 -4.61 -0.54
C ARG A 64 14.53 -4.07 -1.81
N ILE A 65 13.80 -3.33 -2.63
CA ILE A 65 14.31 -2.65 -3.85
C ILE A 65 15.35 -1.57 -3.47
N SER A 66 15.13 -0.86 -2.37
CA SER A 66 15.97 0.26 -1.93
C SER A 66 17.38 -0.19 -1.53
N ASN A 67 17.58 -1.45 -1.15
CA ASN A 67 18.86 -1.95 -0.65
C ASN A 67 19.99 -1.73 -1.67
N GLY A 68 20.93 -0.84 -1.34
CA GLY A 68 22.05 -0.45 -2.19
C GLY A 68 21.70 0.49 -3.36
N ARG A 69 20.43 0.88 -3.54
CA ARG A 69 19.95 1.77 -4.62
C ARG A 69 19.48 3.14 -4.13
N LEU A 70 18.96 3.21 -2.90
CA LEU A 70 18.37 4.41 -2.33
C LEU A 70 18.94 4.72 -0.95
N ASN A 71 19.02 6.01 -0.62
CA ASN A 71 19.39 6.46 0.71
C ASN A 71 18.26 6.18 1.70
N LEU A 72 18.57 5.47 2.78
CA LEU A 72 17.66 5.16 3.87
C LEU A 72 18.26 5.61 5.20
N CYS A 73 17.43 6.11 6.11
CA CYS A 73 17.82 6.34 7.51
C CYS A 73 18.11 5.00 8.22
N GLU A 74 18.81 5.03 9.36
CA GLU A 74 19.26 3.81 10.06
C GLU A 74 18.11 2.90 10.48
N ALA A 75 16.98 3.49 10.87
CA ALA A 75 15.78 2.77 11.23
C ALA A 75 15.12 2.12 10.00
N CYS A 76 14.99 2.86 8.89
CA CYS A 76 14.41 2.33 7.65
C CYS A 76 15.27 1.24 7.01
N LYS A 77 16.60 1.24 7.19
CA LYS A 77 17.46 0.11 6.77
C LYS A 77 17.04 -1.22 7.40
N LYS A 78 16.52 -1.19 8.62
CA LYS A 78 16.02 -2.35 9.36
C LYS A 78 14.51 -2.56 9.20
N PHE A 79 13.87 -1.79 8.32
CA PHE A 79 12.42 -1.74 8.13
C PHE A 79 11.64 -1.47 9.43
N ASP A 80 12.18 -0.62 10.30
CA ASP A 80 11.52 -0.22 11.55
C ASP A 80 10.25 0.59 11.26
N ALA A 81 9.15 0.23 11.94
CA ALA A 81 7.86 0.90 11.80
C ALA A 81 7.88 2.38 12.25
N ASN A 82 8.81 2.75 13.14
CA ASN A 82 8.99 4.13 13.59
C ASN A 82 9.74 5.00 12.57
N ARG A 83 10.28 4.39 11.49
CA ARG A 83 10.96 5.09 10.39
C ARG A 83 12.01 6.08 10.89
N ILE A 84 12.20 7.25 10.26
CA ILE A 84 13.22 8.22 10.67
C ILE A 84 13.07 8.72 12.12
N SER A 85 11.91 8.58 12.75
CA SER A 85 11.70 8.93 14.16
C SER A 85 12.47 8.01 15.12
N ALA A 86 12.97 6.86 14.67
CA ALA A 86 13.90 6.01 15.41
C ALA A 86 15.37 6.19 14.98
N ASP A 87 15.68 7.11 14.06
CA ASP A 87 17.06 7.38 13.64
C ASP A 87 17.78 8.28 14.67
N PRO A 88 18.86 7.80 15.33
CA PRO A 88 19.52 8.58 16.38
C PRO A 88 20.05 9.94 15.92
N ALA A 89 20.63 10.01 14.71
CA ALA A 89 21.20 11.24 14.20
C ALA A 89 20.11 12.27 13.86
N PHE A 90 18.97 11.80 13.33
CA PHE A 90 17.83 12.67 13.06
C PHE A 90 17.19 13.19 14.36
N ARG A 91 17.05 12.34 15.38
CA ARG A 91 16.53 12.76 16.69
C ARG A 91 17.42 13.78 17.37
N GLU A 92 18.73 13.61 17.33
CA GLU A 92 19.67 14.61 17.86
C GLU A 92 19.58 15.93 17.07
N PHE A 93 19.41 15.87 15.75
CA PHE A 93 19.14 17.07 14.95
C PHE A 93 17.86 17.80 15.39
N LEU A 94 16.76 17.09 15.69
CA LEU A 94 15.52 17.70 16.19
C LEU A 94 15.67 18.37 17.57
N LYS A 95 16.62 17.93 18.39
CA LYS A 95 16.93 18.52 19.70
C LYS A 95 17.91 19.69 19.65
N GLY A 96 18.38 20.07 18.45
CA GLY A 96 19.33 21.16 18.26
C GLY A 96 18.89 22.48 18.91
N SER A 97 19.87 23.37 19.15
CA SER A 97 19.63 24.73 19.66
C SER A 97 20.32 25.75 18.72
N PRO A 98 19.55 26.61 18.01
CA PRO A 98 18.09 26.67 18.00
C PRO A 98 17.44 25.39 17.45
N LYS A 99 16.21 25.11 17.86
CA LYS A 99 15.43 23.98 17.33
C LYS A 99 15.20 24.19 15.83
N PRO A 100 15.28 23.14 15.01
CA PRO A 100 14.98 23.25 13.59
C PRO A 100 13.51 23.62 13.38
N THR A 101 13.26 24.39 12.34
CA THR A 101 11.91 24.66 11.82
C THR A 101 11.31 23.40 11.18
N GLN A 102 10.00 23.40 10.95
CA GLN A 102 9.36 22.31 10.20
C GLN A 102 9.91 22.18 8.77
N VAL A 103 10.21 23.31 8.11
CA VAL A 103 10.83 23.32 6.77
C VAL A 103 12.16 22.58 6.79
N GLU A 104 13.04 22.88 7.75
CA GLU A 104 14.35 22.25 7.88
C GLU A 104 14.24 20.76 8.23
N ALA A 105 13.29 20.39 9.10
CA ALA A 105 13.07 18.98 9.45
C ALA A 105 12.54 18.15 8.28
N ILE A 106 11.56 18.64 7.53
CA ILE A 106 11.04 17.95 6.33
C ILE A 106 12.11 17.89 5.24
N LYS A 107 12.87 18.97 5.03
CA LYS A 107 14.01 18.98 4.11
C LYS A 107 15.03 17.89 4.50
N ARG A 108 15.42 17.84 5.77
CA ARG A 108 16.37 16.84 6.28
C ARG A 108 15.83 15.42 6.15
N LEU A 109 14.54 15.20 6.43
CA LEU A 109 13.87 13.91 6.27
C LEU A 109 13.95 13.42 4.83
N ILE A 110 13.53 14.25 3.88
CA ILE A 110 13.51 13.90 2.45
C ILE A 110 14.93 13.60 1.95
N GLN A 111 15.92 14.41 2.32
CA GLN A 111 17.32 14.21 1.95
C GLN A 111 17.95 12.95 2.57
N THR A 112 17.47 12.53 3.74
CA THR A 112 18.05 11.39 4.46
C THR A 112 17.45 10.06 4.02
N CYS A 113 16.14 10.02 3.74
CA CYS A 113 15.45 8.75 3.55
C CYS A 113 14.40 8.77 2.43
N ALA A 114 14.59 7.90 1.44
CA ALA A 114 13.65 7.68 0.35
C ALA A 114 12.32 7.06 0.81
N MET A 115 12.35 6.19 1.83
CA MET A 115 11.14 5.61 2.40
C MET A 115 10.28 6.69 3.06
N ASP A 116 10.85 7.52 3.96
CA ASP A 116 10.07 8.58 4.63
C ASP A 116 9.57 9.65 3.64
N ASP A 117 10.31 9.92 2.56
CA ASP A 117 9.86 10.80 1.48
C ASP A 117 8.59 10.28 0.79
N MET A 118 8.59 9.00 0.38
CA MET A 118 7.51 8.43 -0.44
C MET A 118 6.37 7.81 0.39
N GLU A 119 6.68 7.11 1.48
CA GLU A 119 5.69 6.48 2.37
C GLU A 119 5.08 7.47 3.37
N GLY A 120 5.70 8.63 3.54
CA GLY A 120 5.29 9.64 4.52
C GLY A 120 5.67 9.27 5.95
N ASN A 121 5.61 10.28 6.82
CA ASN A 121 5.84 10.13 8.26
C ASN A 121 5.23 11.31 9.02
N LEU A 122 4.80 11.08 10.26
CA LEU A 122 4.44 12.12 11.19
C LEU A 122 5.56 12.26 12.24
N LEU A 123 6.37 13.31 12.12
CA LEU A 123 7.45 13.57 13.07
C LEU A 123 6.86 14.08 14.38
N THR A 124 7.03 13.33 15.46
CA THR A 124 6.61 13.72 16.81
C THR A 124 7.72 13.49 17.83
N GLU A 125 8.31 14.57 18.35
CA GLU A 125 9.29 14.47 19.44
C GLU A 125 9.32 15.78 20.25
N GLY A 126 9.19 15.71 21.58
CA GLY A 126 9.40 16.86 22.47
C GLY A 126 8.57 18.12 22.13
N GLY A 127 7.32 17.93 21.70
CA GLY A 127 6.40 18.99 21.28
C GLY A 127 6.58 19.44 19.81
N PHE A 128 7.58 18.92 19.10
CA PHE A 128 7.72 19.09 17.66
C PHE A 128 6.69 18.21 16.94
N SER A 129 5.96 18.78 15.98
CA SER A 129 5.01 18.08 15.12
C SER A 129 5.14 18.58 13.69
N ALA A 130 5.54 17.71 12.76
CA ALA A 130 5.64 18.05 11.34
C ALA A 130 5.23 16.85 10.47
N PRO A 131 4.11 16.94 9.73
CA PRO A 131 3.67 15.86 8.86
C PRO A 131 4.37 15.92 7.49
N ARG A 132 4.87 14.79 7.02
CA ARG A 132 5.10 14.49 5.60
C ARG A 132 4.01 13.51 5.16
N LYS A 133 3.03 13.99 4.38
CA LYS A 133 2.02 13.10 3.80
C LYS A 133 2.67 12.19 2.77
N SER A 134 2.23 10.94 2.73
CA SER A 134 2.71 9.98 1.74
C SER A 134 2.44 10.44 0.32
N VAL A 135 3.32 10.02 -0.59
CA VAL A 135 3.17 10.14 -2.04
C VAL A 135 2.26 9.02 -2.59
N VAL A 136 2.17 7.88 -1.90
CA VAL A 136 1.40 6.71 -2.32
C VAL A 136 0.25 6.44 -1.36
N GLU A 137 -0.96 6.36 -1.91
CA GLU A 137 -2.19 6.19 -1.18
C GLU A 137 -2.86 4.89 -1.62
N PHE A 138 -3.22 4.07 -0.64
CA PHE A 138 -3.97 2.84 -0.84
C PHE A 138 -5.38 3.01 -0.28
N GLY A 139 -6.38 2.76 -1.12
CA GLY A 139 -7.71 2.49 -0.60
C GLY A 139 -7.76 1.12 0.06
N TRP A 140 -8.83 0.85 0.78
CA TRP A 140 -9.13 -0.51 1.20
C TRP A 140 -9.32 -1.38 -0.04
N VAL A 141 -8.79 -2.60 0.02
CA VAL A 141 -9.03 -3.62 -1.00
C VAL A 141 -10.27 -4.39 -0.58
N VAL A 142 -11.40 -4.05 -1.18
CA VAL A 142 -12.73 -4.41 -0.67
C VAL A 142 -13.36 -5.49 -1.54
N GLY A 143 -13.96 -6.48 -0.92
CA GLY A 143 -14.72 -7.51 -1.61
C GLY A 143 -15.89 -6.93 -2.39
N ILE A 144 -16.06 -7.38 -3.63
CA ILE A 144 -17.24 -7.04 -4.43
C ILE A 144 -18.43 -7.85 -3.89
N PRO A 145 -19.58 -7.20 -3.62
CA PRO A 145 -20.79 -7.89 -3.14
C PRO A 145 -21.15 -9.14 -3.94
N ASP A 146 -21.68 -10.15 -3.25
CA ASP A 146 -22.16 -11.43 -3.79
C ASP A 146 -21.12 -12.32 -4.49
N VAL A 147 -19.90 -11.83 -4.71
CA VAL A 147 -18.80 -12.58 -5.34
C VAL A 147 -17.58 -12.70 -4.42
N THR A 148 -17.74 -12.40 -3.14
CA THR A 148 -16.76 -12.69 -2.09
C THR A 148 -17.37 -13.50 -0.96
N ARG A 149 -16.60 -14.46 -0.45
CA ARG A 149 -17.00 -15.32 0.65
C ARG A 149 -15.83 -15.56 1.59
N THR A 150 -16.11 -15.54 2.88
CA THR A 150 -15.19 -15.98 3.93
C THR A 150 -15.70 -17.29 4.52
N GLU A 151 -14.85 -18.31 4.56
CA GLU A 151 -15.13 -19.56 5.26
C GLU A 151 -14.17 -19.75 6.45
N GLN A 152 -14.57 -20.56 7.43
CA GLN A 152 -13.77 -20.90 8.61
C GLN A 152 -13.38 -22.37 8.57
N TYR A 153 -12.08 -22.66 8.56
CA TYR A 153 -11.54 -24.01 8.41
C TYR A 153 -11.01 -24.54 9.74
N PHE A 154 -11.45 -25.74 10.10
CA PHE A 154 -11.04 -26.44 11.31
C PHE A 154 -9.58 -26.91 11.22
N HIS A 155 -8.81 -26.67 12.27
CA HIS A 155 -7.45 -27.16 12.44
C HIS A 155 -7.24 -27.74 13.83
N ALA A 156 -6.42 -28.78 13.93
CA ALA A 156 -6.04 -29.39 15.20
C ALA A 156 -4.53 -29.65 15.24
N LYS A 157 -3.88 -29.23 16.33
CA LYS A 157 -2.51 -29.63 16.68
C LYS A 157 -2.59 -30.96 17.42
N TYR A 158 -2.13 -32.05 16.81
CA TYR A 158 -2.10 -33.36 17.47
C TYR A 158 -0.79 -33.54 18.25
N VAL A 159 -0.91 -33.95 19.52
CA VAL A 159 0.23 -34.28 20.39
C VAL A 159 0.15 -35.78 20.71
N PRO A 160 0.99 -36.64 20.09
CA PRO A 160 0.83 -38.10 20.12
C PRO A 160 0.82 -38.74 21.52
N ASP A 161 1.52 -38.14 22.49
CA ASP A 161 1.76 -38.71 23.82
C ASP A 161 0.78 -38.26 24.92
N ARG A 162 -0.27 -37.49 24.59
CA ARG A 162 -1.24 -36.98 25.58
C ARG A 162 -2.60 -37.65 25.43
N ARG A 163 -2.85 -38.72 26.18
CA ARG A 163 -4.21 -39.27 26.41
C ARG A 163 -4.95 -38.60 27.56
N GLU A 164 -4.27 -37.88 28.44
CA GLU A 164 -4.85 -37.23 29.63
C GLU A 164 -4.74 -35.70 29.57
N LYS A 165 -5.74 -35.01 30.14
CA LYS A 165 -5.74 -33.54 30.25
C LYS A 165 -4.62 -33.09 31.20
N PRO A 166 -3.73 -32.17 30.81
CA PRO A 166 -2.66 -31.68 31.67
C PRO A 166 -3.23 -31.05 32.94
N THR A 167 -2.85 -31.61 34.08
CA THR A 167 -3.25 -31.17 35.43
C THR A 167 -2.52 -29.88 35.83
N ASP A 168 -1.31 -29.67 35.32
CA ASP A 168 -0.49 -28.50 35.62
C ASP A 168 -0.87 -27.26 34.83
N LYS A 169 -0.81 -26.09 35.49
CA LYS A 169 -1.13 -24.77 34.89
C LYS A 169 -0.07 -24.33 33.88
N ASP A 170 1.20 -24.57 34.16
CA ASP A 170 2.32 -24.10 33.31
C ASP A 170 2.33 -24.78 31.92
N GLU A 171 1.86 -26.02 31.82
CA GLU A 171 1.74 -26.72 30.53
C GLU A 171 0.55 -26.24 29.66
N ARG A 172 -0.39 -25.50 30.25
CA ARG A 172 -1.53 -24.89 29.52
C ARG A 172 -1.14 -23.56 28.88
N GLU A 173 -0.21 -22.83 29.49
CA GLU A 173 0.14 -21.47 29.07
C GLU A 173 1.07 -21.42 27.85
N GLY A 174 1.80 -22.50 27.54
CA GLY A 174 2.75 -22.56 26.42
C GLY A 174 2.23 -23.09 25.07
N ASN A 175 0.92 -23.30 24.90
CA ASN A 175 0.34 -23.95 23.70
C ASN A 175 0.97 -25.35 23.42
N LEU A 176 1.30 -26.09 24.49
CA LEU A 176 1.97 -27.40 24.43
C LEU A 176 0.98 -28.59 24.31
N GLY A 177 -0.31 -28.35 24.54
CA GLY A 177 -1.36 -29.37 24.43
C GLY A 177 -1.96 -29.54 23.03
N GLN A 178 -2.87 -30.51 22.89
CA GLN A 178 -3.72 -30.61 21.72
C GLN A 178 -4.66 -29.40 21.67
N ALA A 179 -4.52 -28.58 20.64
CA ALA A 179 -5.29 -27.36 20.47
C ALA A 179 -6.10 -27.44 19.17
N ILE A 180 -7.39 -27.13 19.28
CA ILE A 180 -8.28 -26.95 18.13
C ILE A 180 -8.40 -25.45 17.89
N PHE A 181 -8.28 -25.03 16.64
CA PHE A 181 -8.46 -23.64 16.23
C PHE A 181 -9.09 -23.56 14.84
N HIS A 182 -9.74 -22.42 14.54
CA HIS A 182 -10.34 -22.15 13.25
C HIS A 182 -9.63 -20.98 12.58
N ARG A 183 -9.34 -21.14 11.29
CA ARG A 183 -8.70 -20.10 10.49
C ARG A 183 -9.62 -19.68 9.34
N PRO A 184 -9.78 -18.38 9.10
CA PRO A 184 -10.54 -17.91 7.97
C PRO A 184 -9.75 -18.17 6.68
N ALA A 185 -10.46 -18.44 5.59
CA ALA A 185 -9.95 -18.21 4.26
C ALA A 185 -11.03 -17.54 3.42
N SER A 186 -10.67 -16.42 2.83
CA SER A 186 -11.53 -15.59 2.00
C SER A 186 -11.21 -15.82 0.53
N SER A 187 -12.25 -15.85 -0.30
CA SER A 187 -12.13 -16.03 -1.75
C SER A 187 -13.13 -15.13 -2.48
N GLY A 188 -12.73 -14.59 -3.62
CA GLY A 188 -13.62 -13.81 -4.49
C GLY A 188 -12.93 -12.72 -5.30
N LYS A 189 -13.73 -11.76 -5.78
CA LYS A 189 -13.23 -10.57 -6.49
C LYS A 189 -13.17 -9.37 -5.57
N TYR A 190 -12.06 -8.64 -5.61
CA TYR A 190 -11.78 -7.50 -4.76
C TYR A 190 -11.51 -6.24 -5.59
N ALA A 191 -12.13 -5.13 -5.23
CA ALA A 191 -11.83 -3.82 -5.77
C ALA A 191 -10.58 -3.24 -5.09
N ALA A 192 -9.53 -3.00 -5.87
CA ALA A 192 -8.29 -2.36 -5.42
C ALA A 192 -8.15 -0.97 -6.08
N ILE A 193 -7.78 0.03 -5.27
CA ILE A 193 -7.46 1.37 -5.74
C ILE A 193 -6.15 1.86 -5.13
N VAL A 194 -5.30 2.45 -5.96
CA VAL A 194 -4.04 3.09 -5.57
C VAL A 194 -3.95 4.43 -6.27
N HIS A 195 -3.51 5.47 -5.57
CA HIS A 195 -3.17 6.76 -6.16
C HIS A 195 -1.75 7.16 -5.77
N THR A 196 -1.03 7.80 -6.69
CA THR A 196 0.31 8.31 -6.45
C THR A 196 0.47 9.75 -6.92
N GLU A 197 0.98 10.61 -6.04
CA GLU A 197 1.29 12.01 -6.32
C GLU A 197 2.77 12.15 -6.73
N LEU A 198 3.12 11.55 -7.87
CA LEU A 198 4.50 11.36 -8.35
C LEU A 198 5.34 12.66 -8.38
N ALA A 199 4.72 13.80 -8.64
CA ALA A 199 5.37 15.10 -8.60
C ALA A 199 5.94 15.48 -7.22
N ARG A 200 5.38 14.94 -6.13
CA ARG A 200 5.77 15.23 -4.73
C ARG A 200 7.01 14.47 -4.27
N ILE A 201 7.56 13.54 -5.07
CA ILE A 201 8.82 12.85 -4.75
C ILE A 201 9.95 13.88 -4.67
N GLY A 202 10.62 13.97 -3.51
CA GLY A 202 11.69 14.93 -3.28
C GLY A 202 11.22 16.38 -3.07
N TYR A 203 9.91 16.63 -2.95
CA TYR A 203 9.32 17.95 -2.79
C TYR A 203 9.00 18.24 -1.32
N ASN A 204 9.44 19.39 -0.83
CA ASN A 204 9.07 19.87 0.50
C ASN A 204 7.74 20.63 0.41
N ASP A 205 6.67 20.03 0.94
CA ASP A 205 5.31 20.61 0.87
C ASP A 205 5.18 21.96 1.60
N ILE A 206 6.07 22.28 2.53
CA ILE A 206 6.03 23.51 3.33
C ILE A 206 6.75 24.65 2.61
N SER A 207 8.00 24.43 2.17
CA SER A 207 8.75 25.46 1.44
C SER A 207 8.40 25.56 -0.03
N GLN A 208 7.67 24.56 -0.56
CA GLN A 208 7.31 24.46 -1.97
C GLN A 208 8.53 24.36 -2.89
N GLU A 209 9.57 23.67 -2.44
CA GLU A 209 10.82 23.51 -3.18
C GLU A 209 11.20 22.03 -3.29
N TYR A 210 11.83 21.66 -4.41
CA TYR A 210 12.52 20.38 -4.51
C TYR A 210 13.83 20.44 -3.73
N VAL A 211 14.00 19.49 -2.81
CA VAL A 211 15.20 19.40 -1.98
C VAL A 211 16.19 18.32 -2.47
N LEU A 212 15.82 17.61 -3.54
CA LEU A 212 16.60 16.58 -4.23
C LEU A 212 16.81 16.95 -5.70
N GLY A 213 17.94 16.50 -6.26
CA GLY A 213 18.21 16.60 -7.70
C GLY A 213 17.35 15.65 -8.54
N SER A 214 17.30 15.90 -9.86
CA SER A 214 16.49 15.12 -10.81
C SER A 214 16.85 13.64 -10.83
N GLU A 215 18.14 13.28 -10.76
CA GLU A 215 18.60 11.88 -10.78
C GLU A 215 18.12 11.08 -9.56
N GLU A 216 18.19 11.68 -8.36
CA GLU A 216 17.73 11.01 -7.14
C GLU A 216 16.21 10.85 -7.14
N ARG A 217 15.48 11.90 -7.58
CA ARG A 217 14.02 11.83 -7.76
C ARG A 217 13.63 10.74 -8.76
N LEU A 218 14.35 10.64 -9.88
CA LEU A 218 14.11 9.60 -10.89
C LEU A 218 14.36 8.19 -10.33
N THR A 219 15.40 8.01 -9.51
CA THR A 219 15.71 6.72 -8.90
C THR A 219 14.62 6.30 -7.90
N ARG A 220 14.17 7.24 -7.05
CA ARG A 220 13.05 7.05 -6.12
C ARG A 220 11.75 6.72 -6.85
N TYR A 221 11.45 7.48 -7.91
CA TYR A 221 10.29 7.27 -8.77
C TYR A 221 10.23 5.85 -9.36
N LYS A 222 11.33 5.38 -9.95
CA LYS A 222 11.39 4.03 -10.54
C LYS A 222 11.19 2.96 -9.47
N ALA A 223 11.85 3.09 -8.32
CA ALA A 223 11.69 2.16 -7.21
C ALA A 223 10.26 2.12 -6.66
N LEU A 224 9.59 3.27 -6.55
CA LEU A 224 8.18 3.34 -6.14
C LEU A 224 7.28 2.59 -7.11
N LEU A 225 7.38 2.87 -8.41
CA LEU A 225 6.58 2.19 -9.43
C LEU A 225 6.89 0.68 -9.50
N GLU A 226 8.15 0.28 -9.37
CA GLU A 226 8.55 -1.14 -9.30
C GLU A 226 7.93 -1.83 -8.07
N SER A 227 7.95 -1.17 -6.90
CA SER A 227 7.33 -1.72 -5.69
C SER A 227 5.82 -1.92 -5.83
N LEU A 228 5.12 -1.05 -6.58
CA LEU A 228 3.70 -1.22 -6.89
C LEU A 228 3.44 -2.47 -7.74
N ILE A 229 4.32 -2.79 -8.68
CA ILE A 229 4.23 -4.04 -9.44
C ILE A 229 4.31 -5.23 -8.48
N TYR A 230 5.32 -5.24 -7.59
CA TYR A 230 5.54 -6.35 -6.67
C TYR A 230 4.42 -6.53 -5.66
N THR A 231 3.74 -5.46 -5.25
CA THR A 231 2.55 -5.56 -4.38
C THR A 231 1.44 -6.42 -4.96
N PHE A 232 1.21 -6.35 -6.28
CA PHE A 232 0.19 -7.14 -6.96
C PHE A 232 0.71 -8.49 -7.47
N VAL A 233 2.00 -8.61 -7.78
CA VAL A 233 2.62 -9.89 -8.15
C VAL A 233 2.76 -10.82 -6.95
N GLU A 234 3.10 -10.26 -5.80
CA GLU A 234 3.43 -10.99 -4.59
C GLU A 234 2.77 -10.35 -3.35
N PRO A 235 1.43 -10.37 -3.25
CA PRO A 235 0.73 -9.81 -2.09
C PRO A 235 1.14 -10.54 -0.81
N ASN A 236 1.46 -9.81 0.25
CA ASN A 236 1.83 -10.33 1.57
C ASN A 236 0.72 -10.09 2.60
N GLY A 237 0.84 -10.63 3.81
CA GLY A 237 -0.16 -10.44 4.86
C GLY A 237 -0.16 -11.57 5.87
N ALA A 238 -1.21 -11.60 6.71
CA ALA A 238 -1.32 -12.62 7.75
C ALA A 238 -1.45 -14.04 7.16
N MET A 239 -0.87 -15.02 7.89
CA MET A 239 -0.91 -16.46 7.60
C MET A 239 -0.41 -16.89 6.21
N ARG A 240 0.24 -16.00 5.44
CA ARG A 240 0.66 -16.27 4.06
C ARG A 240 1.57 -17.49 3.90
N ASN A 241 2.37 -17.83 4.92
CA ASN A 241 3.21 -19.04 4.91
C ASN A 241 2.43 -20.34 4.70
N THR A 242 1.14 -20.37 5.07
CA THR A 242 0.24 -21.53 4.96
C THR A 242 -1.06 -21.24 4.22
N GLN A 243 -1.32 -19.98 3.89
CA GLN A 243 -2.47 -19.47 3.15
C GLN A 243 -2.02 -18.45 2.11
N MET A 244 -1.05 -18.86 1.28
CA MET A 244 -0.62 -18.05 0.15
C MET A 244 -1.80 -17.89 -0.82
N PRO A 245 -2.21 -16.65 -1.15
CA PRO A 245 -3.39 -16.43 -1.99
C PRO A 245 -3.16 -17.00 -3.39
N HIS A 246 -4.16 -17.73 -3.91
CA HIS A 246 -4.23 -18.02 -5.34
C HIS A 246 -4.74 -16.78 -6.07
N LEU A 247 -3.82 -15.94 -6.56
CA LEU A 247 -4.13 -14.82 -7.44
C LEU A 247 -4.45 -15.37 -8.84
N VAL A 248 -5.72 -15.34 -9.21
CA VAL A 248 -6.22 -15.88 -10.50
C VAL A 248 -6.16 -14.82 -11.60
N ASN A 249 -6.54 -13.58 -11.27
CA ASN A 249 -6.51 -12.48 -12.23
C ASN A 249 -6.34 -11.13 -11.53
N PHE A 250 -5.79 -10.16 -12.26
CA PHE A 250 -5.84 -8.75 -11.94
C PHE A 250 -6.16 -7.97 -13.21
N GLU A 251 -7.34 -7.37 -13.28
CA GLU A 251 -7.84 -6.65 -14.45
C GLU A 251 -8.29 -5.24 -14.08
N GLY A 252 -8.12 -4.26 -14.95
CA GLY A 252 -8.47 -2.89 -14.65
C GLY A 252 -7.89 -1.83 -15.55
N VAL A 253 -7.61 -0.69 -14.94
CA VAL A 253 -7.14 0.53 -15.60
C VAL A 253 -5.98 1.12 -14.82
N VAL A 254 -4.94 1.50 -15.55
CA VAL A 254 -3.95 2.49 -15.10
C VAL A 254 -4.30 3.81 -15.77
N SER A 255 -4.55 4.85 -14.97
CA SER A 255 -4.69 6.22 -15.47
C SER A 255 -3.51 7.04 -14.98
N TYR A 256 -3.00 7.94 -15.81
CA TYR A 256 -1.92 8.83 -15.41
C TYR A 256 -2.07 10.19 -16.08
N SER A 257 -1.49 11.19 -15.44
CA SER A 257 -1.52 12.57 -15.91
C SER A 257 -0.11 13.09 -16.17
N THR A 258 0.05 13.85 -17.25
CA THR A 258 1.30 14.50 -17.65
C THR A 258 1.32 15.99 -17.35
N LYS A 259 0.22 16.53 -16.81
CA LYS A 259 0.03 17.93 -16.44
C LYS A 259 -0.50 18.03 -15.01
N ILE A 260 -0.65 19.25 -14.49
CA ILE A 260 -1.24 19.52 -13.18
C ILE A 260 -2.76 19.29 -13.22
N VAL A 261 -3.13 18.04 -13.47
CA VAL A 261 -4.48 17.50 -13.57
C VAL A 261 -4.43 16.14 -12.87
N PRO A 262 -5.38 15.81 -11.98
CA PRO A 262 -5.33 14.53 -11.26
C PRO A 262 -5.60 13.35 -12.20
N ALA A 263 -4.85 12.26 -12.02
CA ALA A 263 -5.19 10.97 -12.62
C ALA A 263 -6.53 10.47 -12.05
N PRO A 264 -7.54 10.21 -12.89
CA PRO A 264 -8.88 9.88 -12.42
C PRO A 264 -8.94 8.51 -11.74
N THR A 265 -9.67 8.44 -10.64
CA THR A 265 -9.92 7.24 -9.84
C THR A 265 -11.41 7.01 -9.70
N VAL A 266 -11.90 5.81 -10.07
CA VAL A 266 -13.27 5.35 -9.80
C VAL A 266 -13.18 3.92 -9.32
N SER A 267 -13.80 3.62 -8.17
CA SER A 267 -13.70 2.30 -7.55
C SER A 267 -14.30 1.19 -8.43
N PRO A 268 -13.62 0.04 -8.58
CA PRO A 268 -14.17 -1.16 -9.22
C PRO A 268 -15.39 -1.78 -8.55
N LEU A 269 -15.84 -1.26 -7.39
CA LEU A 269 -17.17 -1.54 -6.84
C LEU A 269 -18.29 -1.08 -7.79
N ASN A 270 -18.02 -0.08 -8.63
CA ASN A 270 -18.89 0.29 -9.74
C ASN A 270 -18.54 -0.56 -10.97
N GLY A 271 -19.43 -1.42 -11.43
CA GLY A 271 -19.19 -2.26 -12.63
C GLY A 271 -18.90 -1.50 -13.93
N LYS A 272 -19.14 -0.18 -13.98
CA LYS A 272 -18.84 0.71 -15.11
C LYS A 272 -17.62 1.61 -14.87
N TYR A 273 -16.81 1.35 -13.84
CA TYR A 273 -15.70 2.22 -13.44
C TYR A 273 -14.74 2.56 -14.60
N GLN A 274 -14.36 1.59 -15.44
CA GLN A 274 -13.45 1.82 -16.56
C GLN A 274 -14.01 2.87 -17.54
N LYS A 275 -15.28 2.73 -17.93
CA LYS A 275 -15.96 3.67 -18.83
C LYS A 275 -16.12 5.06 -18.19
N ASN A 276 -16.37 5.10 -16.88
CA ASN A 276 -16.44 6.37 -16.15
C ASN A 276 -15.08 7.07 -16.13
N ILE A 277 -13.98 6.34 -15.88
CA ILE A 277 -12.61 6.90 -15.92
C ILE A 277 -12.28 7.44 -17.32
N GLU A 278 -12.63 6.71 -18.39
CA GLU A 278 -12.46 7.18 -19.77
C GLU A 278 -13.28 8.44 -20.06
N SER A 279 -14.52 8.50 -19.57
CA SER A 279 -15.38 9.68 -19.73
C SER A 279 -14.82 10.89 -18.99
N VAL A 280 -14.24 10.69 -17.80
CA VAL A 280 -13.54 11.74 -17.04
C VAL A 280 -12.28 12.19 -17.79
N ARG A 281 -11.48 11.27 -18.33
CA ARG A 281 -10.35 11.59 -19.21
C ARG A 281 -10.79 12.49 -20.36
N ASP A 282 -11.86 12.13 -21.07
CA ASP A 282 -12.35 12.88 -22.22
C ASP A 282 -12.80 14.30 -21.84
N ALA A 283 -13.46 14.44 -20.68
CA ALA A 283 -13.84 15.74 -20.15
C ALA A 283 -12.61 16.58 -19.75
N LEU A 284 -11.65 16.00 -19.03
CA LEU A 284 -10.44 16.68 -18.61
C LEU A 284 -9.56 17.08 -19.80
N ASN A 285 -9.46 16.22 -20.83
CA ASN A 285 -8.67 16.51 -22.01
C ASN A 285 -9.29 17.60 -22.92
N LYS A 286 -10.60 17.87 -22.80
CA LYS A 286 -11.19 19.07 -23.44
C LYS A 286 -10.74 20.36 -22.77
N LEU A 287 -10.52 20.34 -21.45
CA LEU A 287 -10.03 21.49 -20.68
C LEU A 287 -8.51 21.62 -20.79
N HIS A 288 -7.80 20.50 -20.77
CA HIS A 288 -6.35 20.40 -20.78
C HIS A 288 -5.92 19.33 -21.80
N PRO A 289 -5.73 19.70 -23.09
CA PRO A 289 -5.42 18.74 -24.15
C PRO A 289 -4.28 17.79 -23.76
N GLU A 290 -4.48 16.49 -23.98
CA GLU A 290 -3.48 15.43 -23.74
C GLU A 290 -2.96 15.35 -22.29
N ALA A 291 -3.69 15.89 -21.31
CA ALA A 291 -3.28 15.85 -19.91
C ALA A 291 -3.34 14.45 -19.33
N VAL A 292 -4.40 13.69 -19.65
CA VAL A 292 -4.71 12.41 -19.02
C VAL A 292 -4.70 11.29 -20.05
N THR A 293 -4.03 10.19 -19.70
CA THR A 293 -4.06 8.92 -20.44
C THR A 293 -4.68 7.83 -19.57
N VAL A 294 -5.39 6.90 -20.20
CA VAL A 294 -6.07 5.77 -19.57
C VAL A 294 -5.74 4.52 -20.37
N GLU A 295 -5.09 3.54 -19.73
CA GLU A 295 -4.71 2.26 -20.33
C GLU A 295 -5.41 1.11 -19.58
N ARG A 296 -6.14 0.27 -20.32
CA ARG A 296 -6.79 -0.93 -19.78
C ARG A 296 -5.83 -2.11 -19.75
N PHE A 297 -5.99 -2.97 -18.77
CA PHE A 297 -5.37 -4.30 -18.72
C PHE A 297 -6.41 -5.34 -18.30
N ASP A 298 -6.29 -6.55 -18.80
CA ASP A 298 -7.19 -7.68 -18.54
C ASP A 298 -6.53 -8.79 -17.70
N SER A 299 -5.25 -8.60 -17.38
CA SER A 299 -4.40 -9.58 -16.72
C SER A 299 -3.28 -8.93 -15.92
N LEU A 300 -2.72 -9.69 -14.96
CA LEU A 300 -1.55 -9.27 -14.20
C LEU A 300 -0.36 -8.96 -15.12
N ALA A 301 -0.16 -9.76 -16.17
CA ALA A 301 0.88 -9.52 -17.17
C ALA A 301 0.66 -8.19 -17.91
N GLY A 302 -0.58 -7.89 -18.32
CA GLY A 302 -0.93 -6.62 -18.95
C GLY A 302 -0.66 -5.42 -18.04
N PHE A 303 -1.02 -5.52 -16.76
CA PHE A 303 -0.69 -4.52 -15.75
C PHE A 303 0.83 -4.31 -15.64
N THR A 304 1.59 -5.39 -15.48
CA THR A 304 3.05 -5.34 -15.37
C THR A 304 3.70 -4.69 -16.60
N GLN A 305 3.22 -5.00 -17.82
CA GLN A 305 3.73 -4.40 -19.05
C GLN A 305 3.47 -2.89 -19.14
N ILE A 306 2.29 -2.42 -18.71
CA ILE A 306 2.00 -0.98 -18.63
C ILE A 306 2.97 -0.31 -17.66
N MET A 307 3.09 -0.83 -16.43
CA MET A 307 3.94 -0.25 -15.40
C MET A 307 5.43 -0.29 -15.79
N GLN A 308 5.92 -1.38 -16.38
CA GLN A 308 7.28 -1.49 -16.91
C GLN A 308 7.57 -0.38 -17.93
N ARG A 309 6.69 -0.21 -18.93
CA ARG A 309 6.83 0.83 -19.95
C ARG A 309 6.89 2.23 -19.31
N LEU A 310 6.05 2.49 -18.30
CA LEU A 310 6.10 3.76 -17.57
C LEU A 310 7.45 3.93 -16.84
N ILE A 311 7.93 2.91 -16.13
CA ILE A 311 9.24 2.95 -15.44
C ILE A 311 10.39 3.27 -16.42
N GLU A 312 10.36 2.73 -17.63
CA GLU A 312 11.42 2.90 -18.63
C GLU A 312 11.34 4.23 -19.40
N SER A 313 10.13 4.73 -19.69
CA SER A 313 9.91 5.84 -20.62
C SER A 313 9.44 7.15 -19.97
N SER A 314 9.36 7.19 -18.64
CA SER A 314 8.88 8.36 -17.91
C SER A 314 9.72 8.74 -16.69
N GLU A 315 9.48 9.96 -16.22
CA GLU A 315 10.14 10.57 -15.07
C GLU A 315 9.11 11.35 -14.24
N PRO A 316 9.35 11.62 -12.94
CA PRO A 316 8.40 12.37 -12.13
C PRO A 316 8.31 13.82 -12.61
N TYR A 317 7.09 14.34 -12.73
CA TYR A 317 6.85 15.73 -13.11
C TYR A 317 7.55 16.70 -12.16
N GLN A 318 8.10 17.77 -12.71
CA GLN A 318 8.71 18.84 -11.92
C GLN A 318 7.77 20.04 -11.90
N LEU A 319 7.25 20.35 -10.70
CA LEU A 319 6.52 21.59 -10.46
C LEU A 319 7.44 22.77 -10.78
N LYS A 320 6.99 23.64 -11.69
CA LYS A 320 7.62 24.93 -11.95
C LYS A 320 6.97 25.91 -10.97
N VAL A 321 7.72 26.32 -9.95
CA VAL A 321 7.34 27.34 -8.98
C VAL A 321 7.92 28.67 -9.42
#